data_AF-A0ABD3VJM4-F1
#
_entry.id   AF-A0ABD3VJM4-F1
#
_cell.length_a   1.000
_cell.length_b   1.000
_cell.length_c   1.000
_cell.angle_alpha   90.00
_cell.angle_beta   90.00
_cell.angle_gamma   90.00
#
_symmetry.space_group_name_H-M   'P 1'
#
loop_
_entity.id
_entity.type
_entity.pdbx_description
1 polymer ?
#
loop_
_entity_poly.entity_id
_entity_poly.type
_entity_poly.pdbx_seq_one_letter_code
_entity_poly.pdbx_strand_id
1 'polypeptide(L)'
;MTDSVFEWARKNSMTDSGFEWARKNSVTDSVFEWARKNSVTDSGFEWARKNSVTDSGFEWARKNSVTDSGFEWARKNSVTDSGFEWARKNSVTDSGFEWARKNSVTDSGFEWARKNSVTDSGFEWARKNSVTDSGFEWARKNSVTDSGFEWARRTA
;
A
#
# COMPACT_ATOMS: atom_id res chain seq x y z
N MET A 1 0.10 13.61 -25.67
CA MET A 1 0.88 12.37 -25.85
C MET A 1 2.07 12.73 -26.70
N THR A 2 3.27 12.51 -26.18
CA THR A 2 4.52 12.68 -26.92
C THR A 2 5.28 11.35 -26.86
N ASP A 3 5.98 11.01 -27.95
CA ASP A 3 6.85 9.82 -28.01
C ASP A 3 8.22 10.10 -27.37
N SER A 4 8.30 11.08 -26.48
CA SER A 4 9.56 11.51 -25.87
C SER A 4 9.95 10.53 -24.77
N VAL A 5 11.13 9.92 -24.89
CA VAL A 5 11.70 9.05 -23.84
C VAL A 5 11.95 9.80 -22.53
N PHE A 6 12.09 11.13 -22.57
CA PHE A 6 12.25 11.99 -21.40
C PHE A 6 11.34 13.23 -21.49
N GLU A 7 10.46 13.44 -20.51
CA GLU A 7 9.58 14.60 -20.46
C GLU A 7 9.74 15.41 -19.15
N TRP A 8 9.70 16.75 -19.28
CA TRP A 8 9.67 17.67 -18.14
C TRP A 8 8.50 18.65 -18.24
N ALA A 9 7.59 18.58 -17.28
CA ALA A 9 6.39 19.41 -17.26
C ALA A 9 6.25 20.26 -15.99
N ARG A 10 5.97 21.56 -16.16
CA ARG A 10 5.64 22.46 -15.03
C ARG A 10 4.24 22.23 -14.45
N LYS A 11 3.32 21.70 -15.24
CA LYS A 11 1.92 21.50 -14.82
C LYS A 11 1.51 20.04 -15.07
N ASN A 12 1.26 19.68 -16.32
CA ASN A 12 0.78 18.35 -16.69
C ASN A 12 1.72 17.75 -17.72
N SER A 13 2.08 16.47 -17.55
CA SER A 13 2.81 15.61 -18.50
C SER A 13 1.86 14.49 -18.95
N MET A 14 2.03 13.98 -20.18
CA MET A 14 1.30 12.81 -20.65
C MET A 14 2.08 12.12 -21.78
N THR A 15 2.68 10.97 -21.48
CA THR A 15 3.45 10.13 -22.41
C THR A 15 3.05 8.67 -22.31
N ASP A 16 3.31 7.91 -23.38
CA ASP A 16 3.00 6.49 -23.43
C ASP A 16 4.13 5.65 -22.79
N SER A 17 5.37 6.17 -22.79
CA SER A 17 6.55 5.49 -22.20
C SER A 17 7.71 6.45 -21.91
N GLY A 18 8.77 5.97 -21.25
CA GLY A 18 9.98 6.74 -20.91
C GLY A 18 10.17 7.11 -19.43
N PHE A 19 10.70 8.31 -19.19
CA PHE A 19 11.00 8.89 -17.87
C PHE A 19 10.33 10.26 -17.76
N GLU A 20 9.50 10.46 -16.73
CA GLU A 20 8.72 11.67 -16.58
C GLU A 20 9.03 12.44 -15.29
N TRP A 21 9.06 13.77 -15.41
CA TRP A 21 9.10 14.68 -14.26
C TRP A 21 8.00 15.72 -14.36
N ALA A 22 7.06 15.69 -13.41
CA ALA A 22 6.00 16.70 -13.31
C ALA A 22 5.91 17.42 -11.96
N ARG A 23 5.67 18.73 -12.02
CA ARG A 23 5.43 19.54 -10.82
C ARG A 23 4.02 19.45 -10.25
N LYS A 24 3.01 19.03 -11.02
CA LYS A 24 1.62 18.96 -10.53
C LYS A 24 0.99 17.62 -10.83
N ASN A 25 0.75 17.30 -12.10
CA ASN A 25 0.12 16.05 -12.51
C ASN A 25 0.95 15.40 -13.61
N SER A 26 0.96 14.08 -13.66
CA SER A 26 1.51 13.30 -14.76
C SER A 26 0.72 11.99 -14.88
N VAL A 27 0.68 11.47 -16.09
CA VAL A 27 -0.18 10.36 -16.53
C VAL A 27 0.57 9.59 -17.60
N THR A 28 0.81 8.30 -17.40
CA THR A 28 1.63 7.52 -18.33
C THR A 28 1.35 6.01 -18.33
N ASP A 29 1.57 5.35 -19.45
CA ASP A 29 1.22 3.93 -19.59
C ASP A 29 2.38 2.99 -19.12
N SER A 30 3.66 3.40 -19.25
CA SER A 30 4.79 2.49 -18.93
C SER A 30 6.13 3.19 -18.62
N VAL A 31 6.39 3.56 -17.35
CA VAL A 31 7.42 4.58 -17.02
C VAL A 31 8.05 4.47 -15.62
N PHE A 32 9.20 5.15 -15.47
CA PHE A 32 9.69 5.67 -14.19
C PHE A 32 9.23 7.14 -14.00
N GLU A 33 8.31 7.40 -13.07
CA GLU A 33 7.69 8.72 -12.88
C GLU A 33 8.14 9.42 -11.59
N TRP A 34 8.32 10.74 -11.68
CA TRP A 34 8.39 11.63 -10.53
C TRP A 34 7.35 12.77 -10.56
N ALA A 35 6.42 12.78 -9.60
CA ALA A 35 5.45 13.86 -9.41
C ALA A 35 5.51 14.54 -8.03
N ARG A 36 5.36 15.87 -8.01
CA ARG A 36 5.19 16.61 -6.73
C ARG A 36 3.79 16.55 -6.14
N LYS A 37 2.75 16.24 -6.91
CA LYS A 37 1.38 16.26 -6.38
C LYS A 37 0.66 14.97 -6.75
N ASN A 38 0.33 14.75 -8.01
CA ASN A 38 -0.42 13.58 -8.44
C ASN A 38 0.34 12.90 -9.59
N SER A 39 0.30 11.58 -9.60
CA SER A 39 0.81 10.69 -10.63
C SER A 39 -0.24 9.62 -10.87
N VAL A 40 -0.32 9.12 -12.10
CA VAL A 40 -1.20 8.01 -12.52
C VAL A 40 -0.44 7.20 -13.55
N THR A 41 -0.18 5.92 -13.27
CA THR A 41 0.63 5.07 -14.14
C THR A 41 -0.01 3.70 -14.36
N ASP A 42 -0.13 3.21 -15.60
CA ASP A 42 -0.67 1.86 -15.80
C ASP A 42 0.37 0.81 -15.36
N SER A 43 1.65 1.02 -15.69
CA SER A 43 2.72 0.12 -15.25
C SER A 43 4.05 0.82 -14.99
N GLY A 44 4.73 0.46 -13.88
CA GLY A 44 6.14 0.85 -13.69
C GLY A 44 6.52 1.26 -12.27
N PHE A 45 7.39 2.28 -12.19
CA PHE A 45 7.96 2.77 -10.93
C PHE A 45 7.53 4.22 -10.68
N GLU A 46 6.83 4.45 -9.59
CA GLU A 46 6.21 5.74 -9.32
C GLU A 46 6.71 6.39 -8.03
N TRP A 47 6.99 7.69 -8.08
CA TRP A 47 7.28 8.51 -6.91
C TRP A 47 6.41 9.77 -6.86
N ALA A 48 5.53 9.84 -5.87
CA ALA A 48 4.70 11.02 -5.64
C ALA A 48 4.82 11.61 -4.23
N ARG A 49 4.81 12.95 -4.13
CA ARG A 49 4.78 13.61 -2.79
C ARG A 49 3.39 13.71 -2.17
N LYS A 50 2.30 13.52 -2.89
CA LYS A 50 0.95 13.56 -2.30
C LYS A 50 0.18 12.31 -2.65
N ASN A 51 -0.28 12.20 -3.88
CA ASN A 51 -1.16 11.14 -4.34
C ASN A 51 -0.52 10.46 -5.54
N SER A 52 -0.80 9.18 -5.66
CA SER A 52 -0.11 8.23 -6.51
C SER A 52 -1.14 7.12 -6.79
N VAL A 53 -1.22 6.67 -8.04
CA VAL A 53 -2.20 5.64 -8.47
C VAL A 53 -1.53 4.81 -9.56
N THR A 54 -1.38 3.51 -9.33
CA THR A 54 -0.72 2.61 -10.28
C THR A 54 -1.53 1.34 -10.51
N ASP A 55 -1.76 0.92 -11.75
CA ASP A 55 -2.42 -0.39 -11.98
C ASP A 55 -1.46 -1.54 -11.65
N SER A 56 -0.20 -1.45 -12.06
CA SER A 56 0.82 -2.44 -11.75
C SER A 56 2.22 -1.89 -11.49
N GLY A 57 2.88 -2.30 -10.41
CA GLY A 57 4.32 -2.05 -10.23
C GLY A 57 4.75 -1.63 -8.84
N PHE A 58 5.65 -0.65 -8.76
CA PHE A 58 6.29 -0.20 -7.53
C PHE A 58 5.97 1.26 -7.25
N GLU A 59 5.32 1.52 -6.12
CA GLU A 59 4.81 2.85 -5.79
C GLU A 59 5.40 3.41 -4.49
N TRP A 60 5.76 4.69 -4.52
CA TRP A 60 6.18 5.43 -3.33
C TRP A 60 5.41 6.74 -3.19
N ALA A 61 4.59 6.84 -2.15
CA ALA A 61 3.85 8.05 -1.82
C ALA A 61 4.13 8.60 -0.41
N ARG A 62 4.26 9.93 -0.29
CA ARG A 62 4.33 10.56 1.04
C ARG A 62 2.99 10.75 1.74
N LYS A 63 1.85 10.68 1.04
CA LYS A 63 0.55 10.76 1.71
C LYS A 63 -0.30 9.54 1.37
N ASN A 64 -0.78 9.48 0.15
CA ASN A 64 -1.75 8.50 -0.29
C ASN A 64 -1.22 7.82 -1.55
N SER A 65 -1.40 6.52 -1.62
CA SER A 65 -1.09 5.66 -2.76
C SER A 65 -2.24 4.67 -2.94
N VAL A 66 -2.43 4.22 -4.17
CA VAL A 66 -3.45 3.23 -4.55
C VAL A 66 -2.87 2.36 -5.66
N THR A 67 -2.73 1.07 -5.41
CA THR A 67 -2.15 0.14 -6.39
C THR A 67 -3.08 -1.05 -6.65
N ASP A 68 -3.34 -1.41 -7.89
CA ASP A 68 -4.11 -2.63 -8.19
C ASP A 68 -3.23 -3.87 -7.96
N SER A 69 -1.99 -3.85 -8.43
CA SER A 69 -1.04 -4.94 -8.22
C SER A 69 0.40 -4.48 -7.99
N GLY A 70 1.07 -5.00 -6.96
CA GLY A 70 2.52 -4.86 -6.81
C GLY A 70 3.01 -4.47 -5.43
N PHE A 71 3.95 -3.52 -5.36
CA PHE A 71 4.65 -3.13 -4.14
C PHE A 71 4.40 -1.65 -3.82
N GLU A 72 3.82 -1.38 -2.66
CA GLU A 72 3.41 -0.04 -2.28
C GLU A 72 4.09 0.44 -0.99
N TRP A 73 4.52 1.71 -0.98
CA TRP A 73 5.04 2.38 0.21
C TRP A 73 4.38 3.72 0.46
N ALA A 74 3.64 3.83 1.56
CA ALA A 74 3.01 5.06 2.01
C ALA A 74 3.45 5.53 3.39
N ARG A 75 3.59 6.86 3.55
CA ARG A 75 3.74 7.45 4.89
C ARG A 75 2.43 7.72 5.62
N LYS A 76 1.28 7.76 4.96
CA LYS A 76 0.00 7.92 5.66
C LYS A 76 -0.95 6.80 5.32
N ASN A 77 -1.48 6.78 4.11
CA ASN A 77 -2.52 5.88 3.69
C ASN A 77 -2.06 5.18 2.42
N SER A 78 -2.38 3.90 2.32
CA SER A 78 -2.15 3.06 1.17
C SER A 78 -3.36 2.15 0.99
N VAL A 79 -3.62 1.75 -0.25
CA VAL A 79 -4.70 0.83 -0.61
C VAL A 79 -4.21 -0.04 -1.75
N THR A 80 -4.10 -1.35 -1.53
CA THR A 80 -3.62 -2.29 -2.54
C THR A 80 -4.67 -3.38 -2.78
N ASP A 81 -5.01 -3.68 -4.04
CA ASP A 81 -5.85 -4.85 -4.33
C ASP A 81 -5.01 -6.14 -4.17
N SER A 82 -3.85 -6.22 -4.83
CA SER A 82 -2.97 -7.38 -4.68
C SER A 82 -1.49 -7.02 -4.49
N GLY A 83 -0.82 -7.64 -3.50
CA GLY A 83 0.64 -7.60 -3.39
C GLY A 83 1.20 -7.25 -2.02
N PHE A 84 2.20 -6.37 -1.97
CA PHE A 84 2.98 -6.05 -0.78
C PHE A 84 2.82 -4.57 -0.40
N GLU A 85 2.29 -4.31 0.79
CA GLU A 85 1.99 -2.96 1.24
C GLU A 85 2.77 -2.56 2.49
N TRP A 86 3.29 -1.34 2.51
CA TRP A 86 3.93 -0.74 3.68
C TRP A 86 3.36 0.64 4.01
N ALA A 87 2.73 0.75 5.19
CA ALA A 87 2.18 2.00 5.67
C ALA A 87 2.68 2.42 7.06
N ARG A 88 2.93 3.73 7.22
CA ARG A 88 3.19 4.28 8.57
C ARG A 88 1.93 4.61 9.37
N LYS A 89 0.75 4.74 8.77
CA LYS A 89 -0.47 4.99 9.55
C LYS A 89 -1.54 3.95 9.23
N ASN A 90 -2.11 4.02 8.04
CA ASN A 90 -3.24 3.22 7.64
C ASN A 90 -2.90 2.52 6.34
N SER A 91 -3.28 1.26 6.23
CA SER A 91 -3.18 0.44 5.03
C SER A 91 -4.46 -0.39 4.89
N VAL A 92 -4.79 -0.74 3.66
CA VAL A 92 -5.92 -1.60 3.32
C VAL A 92 -5.51 -2.46 2.15
N THR A 93 -5.44 -3.78 2.35
CA THR A 93 -5.06 -4.73 1.31
C THR A 93 -6.19 -5.72 1.08
N ASP A 94 -6.60 -5.96 -0.16
CA ASP A 94 -7.52 -7.07 -0.44
C ASP A 94 -6.77 -8.41 -0.31
N SER A 95 -5.68 -8.58 -1.06
CA SER A 95 -4.95 -9.85 -1.09
C SER A 95 -3.43 -9.65 -1.02
N GLY A 96 -2.76 -10.14 0.03
CA GLY A 96 -1.29 -10.20 0.05
C GLY A 96 -0.62 -9.99 1.40
N PHE A 97 0.45 -9.19 1.42
CA PHE A 97 1.29 -8.96 2.59
C PHE A 97 1.26 -7.49 3.01
N GLU A 98 0.85 -7.23 4.24
CA GLU A 98 0.65 -5.87 4.74
C GLU A 98 1.53 -5.57 5.97
N TRP A 99 2.13 -4.37 5.99
CA TRP A 99 2.88 -3.87 7.14
C TRP A 99 2.43 -2.47 7.56
N ALA A 100 1.77 -2.38 8.71
CA ALA A 100 1.33 -1.12 9.29
C ALA A 100 1.98 -0.79 10.64
N ARG A 101 2.24 0.51 10.85
CA ARG A 101 2.60 1.01 12.18
C ARG A 101 1.42 1.40 13.07
N LYS A 102 0.22 1.64 12.53
CA LYS A 102 -0.93 1.96 13.38
C LYS A 102 -2.12 1.06 13.09
N ASN A 103 -2.74 1.20 11.93
CA ASN A 103 -3.94 0.48 11.56
C ASN A 103 -3.70 -0.18 10.21
N SER A 104 -4.19 -1.39 10.07
CA SER A 104 -4.17 -2.20 8.87
C SER A 104 -5.48 -2.97 8.79
N VAL A 105 -5.89 -3.30 7.56
CA VAL A 105 -7.07 -4.12 7.27
C VAL A 105 -6.74 -4.97 6.06
N THR A 106 -6.77 -6.28 6.21
CA THR A 106 -6.46 -7.23 5.13
C THR A 106 -7.62 -8.20 4.93
N ASP A 107 -8.12 -8.37 3.70
CA ASP A 107 -9.17 -9.37 3.43
C ASP A 107 -8.56 -10.79 3.40
N SER A 108 -7.47 -10.97 2.65
CA SER A 108 -6.75 -12.24 2.60
C SER A 108 -5.23 -12.07 2.62
N GLY A 109 -4.54 -12.84 3.48
CA GLY A 109 -3.09 -12.98 3.44
C GLY A 109 -2.38 -12.80 4.78
N PHE A 110 -1.29 -12.03 4.79
CA PHE A 110 -0.39 -11.89 5.93
C PHE A 110 -0.32 -10.43 6.39
N GLU A 111 -0.71 -10.17 7.64
CA GLU A 111 -0.77 -8.83 8.21
C GLU A 111 0.21 -8.65 9.38
N TRP A 112 0.93 -7.52 9.39
CA TRP A 112 1.77 -7.12 10.51
C TRP A 112 1.46 -5.70 10.98
N ALA A 113 0.95 -5.59 12.20
CA ALA A 113 0.61 -4.31 12.81
C ALA A 113 1.26 -4.04 14.16
N ARG A 114 1.61 -2.77 14.39
CA ARG A 114 2.08 -2.34 15.73
C ARG A 114 0.97 -1.92 16.69
N LYS A 115 -0.25 -1.62 16.23
CA LYS A 115 -1.33 -1.21 17.14
C LYS A 115 -2.62 -1.97 16.89
N ASN A 116 -3.25 -1.76 15.75
CA ASN A 116 -4.53 -2.37 15.40
C ASN A 116 -4.39 -3.01 14.03
N SER A 117 -4.96 -4.19 13.89
CA SER A 117 -5.06 -4.96 12.67
C SER A 117 -6.40 -5.68 12.64
N VAL A 118 -6.89 -5.95 11.44
CA VAL A 118 -8.14 -6.69 11.20
C VAL A 118 -7.93 -7.51 9.95
N THR A 119 -7.93 -8.83 10.09
CA THR A 119 -7.76 -9.77 8.97
C THR A 119 -9.03 -10.61 8.80
N ASP A 120 -9.62 -10.70 7.61
CA ASP A 120 -10.75 -11.62 7.37
C ASP A 120 -10.24 -13.06 7.23
N SER A 121 -9.22 -13.28 6.41
CA SER A 121 -8.61 -14.60 6.23
C SER A 121 -7.07 -14.56 6.19
N GLY A 122 -6.41 -15.39 7.01
CA GLY A 122 -4.97 -15.63 6.90
C GLY A 122 -4.19 -15.54 8.20
N PHE A 123 -3.05 -14.85 8.18
CA PHE A 123 -2.08 -14.81 9.28
C PHE A 123 -1.89 -13.37 9.78
N GLU A 124 -2.20 -13.14 11.04
CA GLU A 124 -2.13 -11.81 11.66
C GLU A 124 -1.07 -11.76 12.77
N TRP A 125 -0.26 -10.70 12.78
CA TRP A 125 0.65 -10.39 13.88
C TRP A 125 0.45 -8.96 14.39
N ALA A 126 0.04 -8.83 15.64
CA ALA A 126 -0.18 -7.54 16.28
C ALA A 126 0.55 -7.37 17.61
N ARG A 127 1.02 -6.14 17.87
CA ARG A 127 1.56 -5.80 19.20
C ARG A 127 0.51 -5.37 20.23
N LYS A 128 -0.71 -5.00 19.84
CA LYS A 128 -1.72 -4.54 20.81
C LYS A 128 -3.08 -5.19 20.58
N ASN A 129 -3.77 -4.81 19.52
CA ASN A 129 -5.11 -5.27 19.19
C ASN A 129 -5.07 -5.91 17.81
N SER A 130 -5.70 -7.06 17.71
CA SER A 130 -5.90 -7.82 16.47
C SER A 130 -7.27 -8.48 16.50
N VAL A 131 -7.83 -8.69 15.32
CA VAL A 131 -9.11 -9.36 15.11
C VAL A 131 -9.01 -10.15 13.81
N THR A 132 -9.06 -11.47 13.92
CA THR A 132 -9.03 -12.38 12.76
C THR A 132 -10.36 -13.13 12.64
N ASP A 133 -11.04 -13.11 11.50
CA ASP A 133 -12.25 -13.94 11.31
C ASP A 133 -11.86 -15.41 11.09
N SER A 134 -10.93 -15.66 10.16
CA SER A 134 -10.43 -17.01 9.86
C SER A 134 -8.91 -17.07 9.74
N GLY A 135 -8.26 -17.95 10.52
CA GLY A 135 -6.84 -18.28 10.35
C GLY A 135 -6.01 -18.28 11.63
N PHE A 136 -4.82 -17.66 11.58
CA PHE A 136 -3.82 -17.70 12.64
C PHE A 136 -3.50 -16.30 13.15
N GLU A 137 -3.73 -16.08 14.44
CA GLU A 137 -3.52 -14.79 15.07
C GLU A 137 -2.41 -14.85 16.13
N TRP A 138 -1.52 -13.85 16.13
CA TRP A 138 -0.56 -13.62 17.20
C TRP A 138 -0.66 -12.22 17.76
N ALA A 139 -0.97 -12.10 19.04
CA ALA A 139 -1.10 -10.82 19.73
C ALA A 139 -0.36 -10.76 21.06
N ARG A 140 0.07 -9.55 21.46
CA ARG A 140 0.68 -9.34 22.79
C ARG A 140 -0.28 -8.89 23.88
N LYS A 141 -1.45 -8.36 23.57
CA LYS A 141 -2.36 -7.79 24.59
C LYS A 141 -3.81 -8.22 24.40
N ASN A 142 -4.39 -7.94 23.23
CA ASN A 142 -5.78 -8.19 22.92
C ASN A 142 -5.85 -8.86 21.54
N SER A 143 -6.43 -10.05 21.51
CA SER A 143 -6.69 -10.85 20.31
C SER A 143 -8.12 -11.36 20.33
N VAL A 144 -8.71 -11.53 19.15
CA VAL A 144 -10.02 -12.14 18.95
C VAL A 144 -9.99 -12.89 17.63
N THR A 145 -9.95 -14.21 17.69
CA THR A 145 -10.11 -15.08 16.51
C THR A 145 -11.48 -15.76 16.52
N ASP A 146 -12.29 -15.64 15.46
CA ASP A 146 -13.58 -16.37 15.38
C ASP A 146 -13.37 -17.85 15.02
N SER A 147 -12.58 -18.10 13.97
CA SER A 147 -12.24 -19.46 13.51
C SER A 147 -10.73 -19.63 13.28
N GLY A 148 -10.12 -20.60 13.95
CA GLY A 148 -8.70 -20.93 13.76
C GLY A 148 -7.88 -20.93 15.06
N PHE A 149 -6.65 -20.44 14.99
CA PHE A 149 -5.67 -20.52 16.07
C PHE A 149 -5.25 -19.15 16.60
N GLU A 150 -5.48 -18.93 17.88
CA GLU A 150 -5.07 -17.71 18.58
C GLU A 150 -3.87 -17.96 19.50
N TRP A 151 -2.83 -17.13 19.39
CA TRP A 151 -1.79 -17.00 20.42
C TRP A 151 -1.79 -15.60 21.00
N ALA A 152 -2.15 -15.50 22.28
CA ALA A 152 -2.01 -14.26 23.04
C ALA A 152 -1.10 -14.43 24.26
N ARG A 153 -0.19 -13.48 24.46
CA ARG A 153 0.52 -13.39 25.75
C ARG A 153 -0.44 -12.88 26.82
N ARG A 154 -0.81 -13.73 27.77
CA ARG A 154 -1.50 -13.31 29.00
C ARG A 154 -0.58 -12.39 29.81
N THR A 155 -0.99 -11.16 30.05
CA THR A 155 -0.43 -10.32 31.11
C THR A 155 -1.07 -10.74 32.42
N ALA A 156 -0.26 -11.18 33.39
CA ALA A 156 -0.70 -11.41 34.77
C ALA A 156 -1.16 -10.11 35.43
#